data_AF-A0A927GJJ3-F1
#
_entry.id   AF-A0A927GJJ3-F1
#
_cell.length_a   1.000
_cell.length_b   1.000
_cell.length_c   1.000
_cell.angle_alpha   90.00
_cell.angle_beta   90.00
_cell.angle_gamma   90.00
#
_symmetry.space_group_name_H-M   'P 1'
#
loop_
_entity.id
_entity.type
_entity.pdbx_description
1 polymer ?
#
loop_
_entity_poly.entity_id
_entity_poly.type
_entity_poly.pdbx_seq_one_letter_code
_entity_poly.pdbx_strand_id
1 'polypeptide(L)' 'MGPSTATYFACLRHVLEPTLRVGDVVVLDNFPTHKVAGLAKLIAARGARLR' A
#
# COMPACT_ATOMS: atom_id res chain seq x y z
N MET A 1 -13.70 -9.19 -13.98
CA MET A 1 -13.98 -8.02 -13.12
C MET A 1 -12.88 -7.99 -12.07
N GLY A 2 -11.90 -7.08 -12.19
CA GLY A 2 -10.76 -7.01 -11.27
C GLY A 2 -11.15 -6.46 -9.89
N PRO A 3 -10.25 -6.55 -8.89
CA PRO A 3 -10.49 -5.99 -7.57
C PRO A 3 -10.74 -4.48 -7.66
N SER A 4 -11.73 -4.00 -6.93
CA SER A 4 -12.04 -2.58 -6.85
C SER A 4 -10.98 -1.81 -6.05
N THR A 5 -10.93 -0.48 -6.21
CA THR A 5 -10.10 0.39 -5.37
C THR A 5 -10.40 0.21 -3.87
N ALA A 6 -11.65 -0.03 -3.49
CA ALA A 6 -12.03 -0.29 -2.11
C ALA A 6 -11.44 -1.61 -1.58
N THR A 7 -11.46 -2.67 -2.40
CA THR A 7 -10.81 -3.96 -2.09
C THR A 7 -9.31 -3.79 -1.93
N TYR A 8 -8.67 -2.98 -2.76
CA TYR A 8 -7.25 -2.67 -2.65
C TYR A 8 -6.93 -1.93 -1.33
N PHE A 9 -7.71 -0.92 -0.95
CA PHE A 9 -7.56 -0.24 0.34
C PHE A 9 -7.69 -1.20 1.53
N ALA A 10 -8.64 -2.13 1.49
CA ALA A 10 -8.77 -3.14 2.53
C ALA A 10 -7.52 -4.04 2.61
N CYS A 11 -6.97 -4.46 1.46
CA CYS A 11 -5.73 -5.22 1.40
C CYS A 11 -4.55 -4.44 2.01
N LEU A 12 -4.39 -3.16 1.65
CA LEU A 12 -3.34 -2.32 2.22
C LEU A 12 -3.42 -2.27 3.75
N ARG A 13 -4.60 -2.06 4.32
CA ARG A 13 -4.79 -1.93 5.76
C ARG A 13 -4.65 -3.26 6.52
N HIS A 14 -5.22 -4.33 5.97
CA HIS A 14 -5.32 -5.60 6.71
C HIS A 14 -4.17 -6.57 6.42
N VAL A 15 -3.52 -6.45 5.26
CA VAL A 15 -2.46 -7.37 4.83
C VAL A 15 -1.11 -6.68 4.81
N LEU A 16 -0.99 -5.55 4.08
CA LEU A 16 0.32 -4.92 3.93
C LEU A 16 0.76 -4.23 5.22
N GLU A 17 -0.06 -3.35 5.79
CA GLU A 17 0.31 -2.50 6.93
C GLU A 17 0.85 -3.28 8.14
N PRO A 18 0.26 -4.42 8.55
CA PRO A 18 0.78 -5.22 9.67
C PRO A 18 2.11 -5.90 9.39
N THR A 19 2.49 -6.08 8.12
CA THR A 19 3.74 -6.74 7.72
C THR A 19 4.93 -5.79 7.60
N LEU A 20 4.68 -4.48 7.51
CA LEU A 20 5.74 -3.48 7.32
C LEU A 20 6.63 -3.34 8.54
N ARG A 21 7.94 -3.26 8.28
CA ARG A 21 8.98 -2.96 9.25
C ARG A 21 9.69 -1.66 8.86
N VAL A 22 10.32 -1.04 9.85
CA VAL A 22 11.16 0.13 9.63
C VAL A 22 12.26 -0.21 8.63
N GLY A 23 12.40 0.62 7.59
CA GLY A 23 13.40 0.45 6.54
C GLY A 23 12.90 -0.29 5.29
N ASP A 24 11.72 -0.92 5.35
CA ASP A 24 11.14 -1.63 4.20
C ASP A 24 10.89 -0.70 3.01
N VAL A 25 10.94 -1.30 1.81
CA VAL A 25 10.59 -0.65 0.55
C VAL A 25 9.36 -1.33 -0.01
N VAL A 26 8.32 -0.54 -0.26
CA VAL A 26 7.12 -0.99 -0.96
C VAL A 26 7.27 -0.64 -2.43
N VAL A 27 7.09 -1.64 -3.29
CA VAL A 27 7.00 -1.50 -4.75
C VAL A 27 5.62 -1.99 -5.16
N LEU A 28 4.95 -1.22 -5.99
CA LEU A 28 3.64 -1.58 -6.51
C LEU A 28 3.77 -1.93 -7.99
N ASP A 29 2.93 -2.86 -8.45
CA ASP A 29 2.76 -2.99 -9.90
C ASP A 29 2.07 -1.72 -10.47
N ASN A 30 2.12 -1.55 -11.79
CA ASN A 30 1.60 -0.35 -12.48
C ASN A 30 0.06 -0.38 -12.69
N PHE A 31 -0.69 -1.12 -11.87
CA PHE A 31 -2.13 -1.21 -12.05
C PHE A 31 -2.83 0.08 -11.57
N PRO A 32 -3.82 0.63 -12.31
CA PRO A 32 -4.44 1.91 -11.95
C PRO A 32 -5.06 1.95 -10.56
N THR A 33 -5.58 0.83 -10.06
CA THR A 33 -6.19 0.76 -8.72
C THR A 33 -5.16 0.91 -7.59
N HIS A 34 -3.86 0.79 -7.89
CA HIS A 34 -2.78 0.97 -6.92
C HIS A 34 -2.36 2.43 -6.75
N LYS A 35 -2.84 3.32 -7.62
CA LYS A 35 -2.62 4.77 -7.54
C LYS A 35 -3.62 5.44 -6.59
N VAL A 36 -3.63 4.98 -5.35
CA VAL A 36 -4.50 5.51 -4.29
C VAL A 36 -3.84 6.65 -3.54
N ALA A 37 -4.59 7.73 -3.36
CA ALA A 37 -4.15 8.88 -2.57
C ALA A 37 -3.87 8.45 -1.12
N GLY A 38 -2.72 8.90 -0.59
CA GLY A 38 -2.34 8.66 0.81
C GLY A 38 -1.51 7.40 1.07
N LEU A 39 -1.25 6.56 0.05
CA LEU A 39 -0.47 5.33 0.23
C LEU A 39 0.95 5.57 0.74
N ALA A 40 1.64 6.57 0.19
CA ALA A 40 2.97 6.95 0.68
C ALA A 40 2.94 7.36 2.17
N LYS A 41 1.87 8.03 2.64
CA LYS A 41 1.72 8.43 4.04
C LYS A 41 1.46 7.24 4.96
N LEU A 42 0.64 6.28 4.52
CA LEU A 42 0.39 5.03 5.24
C LEU A 42 1.68 4.23 5.42
N ILE A 43 2.45 4.09 4.34
CA ILE A 43 3.73 3.37 4.35
C ILE A 43 4.74 4.08 5.26
N ALA A 44 4.85 5.40 5.16
CA ALA A 44 5.74 6.21 6.00
C ALA A 44 5.40 6.13 7.50
N ALA A 45 4.12 6.00 7.86
CA ALA A 45 3.70 5.84 9.25
C ALA A 45 4.23 4.55 9.91
N ARG A 46 4.64 3.55 9.11
CA ARG A 46 5.31 2.31 9.56
C ARG A 46 6.84 2.39 9.47
N GLY A 47 7.41 3.53 9.10
CA GLY A 47 8.85 3.70 8.88
C GLY A 47 9.37 3.06 7.59
N ALA A 48 8.48 2.71 6.66
CA ALA A 48 8.80 2.19 5.34
C ALA A 48 8.73 3.32 4.28
N ARG A 49 9.12 3.04 3.04
CA ARG A 49 9.02 4.00 1.92
C ARG A 49 8.45 3.38 0.64
N LEU A 50 7.70 4.17 -0.12
CA LEU A 50 7.22 3.82 -1.46
C LEU A 50 8.30 4.14 -2.50
N ARG A 51 8.44 3.29 -3.53
CA ARG A 51 9.34 3.47 -4.67
C ARG A 51 8.62 3.46 -6.00
#